data_AF-A0A3M1X9A7-F1
#
_entry.id   AF-A0A3M1X9A7-F1
#
_cell.length_a   1.000
_cell.length_b   1.000
_cell.length_c   1.000
_cell.angle_alpha   90.00
_cell.angle_beta   90.00
_cell.angle_gamma   90.00
#
_symmetry.space_group_name_H-M   'P 1'
#
loop_
_entity.id
_entity.type
_entity.pdbx_description
1 polymer ?
#
loop_
_entity_poly.entity_id
_entity_poly.type
_entity_poly.pdbx_seq_one_letter_code
_entity_poly.pdbx_strand_id
1 'polypeptide(L)' 'MDILQKIVAHKREEVAARKARYPLALLEESPYFSAPCVSLRHYLTRPDLSGIIAEIKRRSPSQGDIHP' A
#
# COMPACT_ATOMS: atom_id res chain seq x y z
N MET A 1 21.24 -7.99 -10.36
CA MET A 1 19.87 -7.92 -9.81
C MET A 1 19.73 -6.59 -9.10
N ASP A 2 18.93 -5.65 -9.60
CA ASP A 2 18.72 -4.36 -8.92
C ASP A 2 17.81 -4.51 -7.69
N ILE A 3 17.71 -3.46 -6.87
CA ILE A 3 16.89 -3.46 -5.66
C ILE A 3 15.40 -3.65 -5.96
N LEU A 4 14.91 -3.19 -7.11
CA LEU A 4 13.52 -3.33 -7.52
C LEU A 4 13.20 -4.81 -7.83
N GLN A 5 14.09 -5.53 -8.52
CA GLN A 5 13.91 -6.96 -8.77
C GLN A 5 13.86 -7.76 -7.48
N LYS A 6 14.69 -7.41 -6.48
CA LYS A 6 14.64 -8.03 -5.15
C LYS A 6 13.29 -7.79 -4.46
N ILE A 7 12.76 -6.56 -4.52
CA ILE A 7 11.44 -6.20 -3.97
C ILE A 7 10.33 -6.99 -4.66
N VAL A 8 10.36 -7.09 -6.00
CA VAL A 8 9.35 -7.80 -6.79
C VAL A 8 9.36 -9.29 -6.49
N ALA A 9 10.53 -9.93 -6.45
CA ALA A 9 10.67 -11.34 -6.13
C ALA A 9 10.06 -11.66 -4.75
N HIS A 10 10.46 -10.90 -3.74
CA HIS A 10 9.93 -11.06 -2.39
C HIS A 10 8.41 -10.82 -2.31
N LYS A 11 7.89 -9.81 -3.02
CA LYS A 11 6.44 -9.51 -3.00
C LYS A 11 5.61 -10.64 -3.60
N ARG A 12 6.12 -11.35 -4.63
CA ARG A 12 5.43 -12.50 -5.23
C ARG A 12 5.26 -13.64 -4.22
N GLU A 13 6.32 -13.97 -3.48
CA GLU A 13 6.28 -14.97 -2.41
C GLU A 13 5.30 -14.55 -1.29
N GLU A 14 5.35 -13.29 -0.87
CA GLU A 14 4.46 -12.75 0.16
C GLU A 14 2.98 -12.84 -0.25
N VAL A 15 2.66 -12.47 -1.49
CA VAL A 15 1.29 -12.54 -2.02
C VAL A 15 0.81 -13.99 -2.09
N ALA A 16 1.65 -14.92 -2.55
CA ALA A 16 1.31 -16.34 -2.60
C ALA A 16 1.00 -16.90 -1.20
N ALA A 17 1.86 -16.61 -0.22
CA ALA A 17 1.66 -17.02 1.16
C ALA A 17 0.39 -16.43 1.79
N ARG A 18 0.07 -15.16 1.50
CA ARG A 18 -1.15 -14.51 1.99
C ARG A 18 -2.42 -15.08 1.38
N LYS A 19 -2.43 -15.33 0.07
CA LYS A 19 -3.56 -15.98 -0.62
C LYS A 19 -3.84 -17.39 -0.07
N ALA A 20 -2.79 -18.14 0.25
CA ALA A 20 -2.92 -19.47 0.86
C ALA A 20 -3.52 -19.40 2.27
N ARG A 21 -3.19 -18.36 3.05
CA ARG A 21 -3.71 -18.16 4.42
C ARG A 21 -5.12 -17.59 4.45
N TYR A 22 -5.44 -16.69 3.51
CA TYR A 22 -6.68 -15.95 3.52
C TYR A 22 -7.23 -15.82 2.09
N PRO A 23 -8.22 -16.67 1.73
CA PRO A 23 -8.82 -16.68 0.41
C PRO A 23 -9.50 -15.35 0.05
N LEU A 24 -9.64 -15.10 -1.25
CA LEU A 24 -10.27 -13.89 -1.76
C LEU A 24 -11.71 -13.74 -1.26
N ALA A 25 -12.50 -14.81 -1.26
CA ALA A 25 -13.89 -14.77 -0.79
C ALA A 25 -14.01 -14.26 0.66
N LEU A 26 -13.07 -14.63 1.54
CA LEU A 26 -13.07 -14.12 2.91
C LEU A 26 -12.67 -12.62 2.97
N LEU A 27 -11.85 -12.12 2.03
CA LEU A 27 -11.54 -10.68 1.95
C LEU A 27 -12.77 -9.87 1.56
N GLU A 28 -13.59 -10.42 0.67
CA GLU A 28 -14.84 -9.80 0.22
C GLU A 28 -15.86 -9.68 1.36
N GLU A 29 -15.81 -10.58 2.34
CA GLU A 29 -16.63 -10.54 3.56
C GLU A 29 -16.06 -9.62 4.65
N SER A 30 -14.91 -8.98 4.43
CA SER A 30 -14.29 -8.13 5.46
C SER A 30 -15.13 -6.86 5.75
N PRO A 31 -15.11 -6.34 7.00
CA PRO A 31 -16.03 -5.27 7.42
C PRO A 31 -16.03 -4.00 6.57
N TYR A 32 -14.93 -3.72 5.87
CA TYR A 32 -14.75 -2.51 5.08
C TYR A 32 -14.78 -2.74 3.58
N PHE A 33 -15.05 -3.96 3.10
CA PHE A 33 -15.01 -4.28 1.68
C PHE A 33 -16.00 -3.44 0.86
N SER A 34 -17.19 -3.19 1.42
CA SER A 34 -18.24 -2.37 0.81
C SER A 34 -18.13 -0.87 1.12
N ALA A 35 -17.09 -0.44 1.83
CA ALA A 35 -16.92 0.97 2.16
C ALA A 35 -16.76 1.81 0.88
N PRO A 36 -17.41 2.99 0.79
CA PRO A 36 -17.31 3.84 -0.38
C PRO A 36 -15.86 4.31 -0.58
N CYS A 37 -15.33 4.13 -1.78
CA CYS A 37 -14.00 4.58 -2.13
C CYS A 37 -13.91 6.11 -2.15
N VAL A 38 -12.98 6.67 -1.39
CA VAL A 38 -12.64 8.08 -1.46
C VAL A 38 -11.75 8.33 -2.68
N SER A 39 -12.13 9.28 -3.53
CA SER A 39 -11.34 9.62 -4.71
C SER A 39 -10.10 10.44 -4.32
N LEU A 40 -8.92 9.79 -4.34
CA LEU A 40 -7.65 10.47 -4.13
C LEU A 40 -7.45 11.62 -5.11
N ARG A 41 -7.75 11.39 -6.40
CA ARG A 41 -7.65 12.41 -7.46
C ARG A 41 -8.47 13.66 -7.11
N HIS A 42 -9.71 13.48 -6.65
CA HIS A 42 -10.56 14.61 -6.26
C HIS A 42 -9.89 15.46 -5.19
N TYR A 43 -9.36 14.85 -4.13
CA TYR A 43 -8.70 15.58 -3.04
C TYR A 43 -7.39 16.25 -3.47
N LEU A 44 -6.64 15.66 -4.39
CA LEU A 44 -5.42 16.26 -4.91
C LEU A 44 -5.67 17.50 -5.77
N THR A 45 -6.81 17.57 -6.46
CA THR A 45 -7.14 18.66 -7.39
C THR A 45 -8.10 19.70 -6.81
N ARG A 46 -8.38 19.64 -5.50
CA ARG A 46 -9.29 20.58 -4.85
C ARG A 46 -8.68 21.99 -4.80
N PRO A 47 -9.38 23.02 -5.28
CA PRO A 47 -8.84 24.38 -5.29
C PRO A 47 -8.72 25.00 -3.89
N ASP A 48 -9.44 24.46 -2.91
CA ASP A 48 -9.44 24.91 -1.51
C ASP A 48 -8.37 24.21 -0.64
N LEU A 49 -7.60 23.27 -1.20
CA LEU A 49 -6.57 22.50 -0.50
C LEU A 49 -5.23 22.53 -1.24
N SER A 50 -4.16 22.11 -0.56
CA SER A 50 -2.79 22.14 -1.11
C SER A 50 -2.39 20.91 -1.93
N GLY A 51 -3.22 19.85 -1.99
CA GLY A 51 -2.91 18.63 -2.74
C GLY A 51 -1.72 17.80 -2.21
N ILE A 52 -1.41 17.89 -0.91
CA ILE A 52 -0.27 17.19 -0.29
C ILE A 52 -0.62 15.73 0.02
N ILE A 53 0.29 14.80 -0.32
CA ILE A 53 0.25 13.40 0.12
C ILE A 53 1.28 13.22 1.23
N ALA A 54 0.82 13.02 2.47
CA ALA A 54 1.69 12.69 3.59
C ALA A 54 1.98 11.17 3.59
N GLU A 55 3.24 10.80 3.41
CA GLU A 55 3.69 9.40 3.48
C GLU A 55 4.16 9.07 4.91
N ILE A 56 3.58 8.03 5.52
CA ILE A 56 4.05 7.49 6.80
C ILE A 56 4.99 6.32 6.52
N LYS A 57 6.30 6.53 6.65
CA LYS A 57 7.32 5.53 6.27
C LYS A 57 8.33 5.26 7.39
N ARG A 58 8.45 3.99 7.76
CA ARG A 58 9.39 3.54 8.81
C ARG A 58 10.85 3.52 8.35
N ARG A 59 11.10 3.04 7.12
CA ARG A 59 12.45 2.86 6.57
C ARG A 59 12.51 2.94 5.05
N SER A 60 13.67 3.24 4.49
CA SER A 60 13.93 3.17 3.04
C SER A 60 15.24 2.43 2.74
N PRO A 61 15.40 1.85 1.53
CA PRO A 61 16.68 1.24 1.13
C PRO A 61 17.86 2.22 1.13
N SER A 62 17.62 3.52 0.88
CA SER A 62 18.66 4.54 0.79
C SER A 62 18.97 5.24 2.10
N GLN A 63 18.00 5.38 3.01
CA GLN A 63 18.18 6.11 4.28
C GLN A 63 18.11 5.23 5.54
N GLY A 64 17.84 3.92 5.42
CA GLY A 64 17.65 3.09 6.61
C GLY A 64 16.37 3.49 7.36
N ASP A 65 16.41 3.50 8.70
CA ASP A 65 15.27 3.90 9.53
C ASP A 65 15.07 5.42 9.53
N ILE A 66 13.82 5.87 9.32
CA ILE A 66 13.47 7.29 9.15
C ILE A 66 12.96 7.92 10.46
N HIS A 67 12.35 7.11 11.33
CA HIS A 67 11.90 7.47 12.66
C HIS A 67 12.53 6.53 13.70
N PRO A 68 13.82 6.72 14.03
CA PRO A 68 14.48 6.00 15.12
C PRO A 68 13.96 6.46 16.50
#